data_AF-A0A355J2S7-F1
#
_entry.id   AF-A0A355J2S7-F1
#
_cell.length_a   1.000
_cell.length_b   1.000
_cell.length_c   1.000
_cell.angle_alpha   90.00
_cell.angle_beta   90.00
_cell.angle_gamma   90.00
#
_symmetry.space_group_name_H-M   'P 1'
#
loop_
_entity.id
_entity.type
_entity.pdbx_description
1 polymer ?
#
loop_
_entity_poly.entity_id
_entity_poly.type
_entity_poly.pdbx_seq_one_letter_code
_entity_poly.pdbx_strand_id
1 'polypeptide(L)'
;MKRSVITIILGVFLVVSCIAQTAKYKNTLISSVKKLEMGDSIASALLIKCIPKTDKEYMSFYSLTYPSKVKVDKKSYYKLIDLFYKRALNGNESVYKFLLEMSKFVDGEFADSYFEDLDSIVAKDKSLFCKVYSIANPEKVKRLDSVYEENCK
;
A
#
# COMPACT_ATOMS: atom_id res chain seq x y z
N MET A 1 -11.03 51.21 19.58
CA MET A 1 -11.00 49.75 19.80
C MET A 1 -11.71 49.05 18.65
N LYS A 2 -10.97 48.39 17.73
CA LYS A 2 -11.53 47.44 16.76
C LYS A 2 -10.81 46.11 16.97
N ARG A 3 -11.52 45.12 17.50
CA ARG A 3 -10.99 43.76 17.75
C ARG A 3 -11.17 42.90 16.50
N SER A 4 -10.12 42.14 16.24
CA SER A 4 -9.90 41.22 15.13
C SER A 4 -10.99 40.16 14.97
N VAL A 5 -11.45 39.97 13.73
CA VAL A 5 -12.21 38.80 13.29
C VAL A 5 -11.30 38.01 12.36
N ILE A 6 -10.47 37.13 12.94
CA ILE A 6 -9.72 36.13 12.17
C ILE A 6 -9.74 34.84 13.01
N THR A 7 -9.95 33.70 12.33
CA THR A 7 -9.58 32.33 12.78
C THR A 7 -10.73 31.40 13.22
N ILE A 8 -11.80 31.21 12.44
CA ILE A 8 -12.66 29.99 12.56
C ILE A 8 -13.22 29.57 11.19
N ILE A 9 -12.39 29.39 10.15
CA ILE A 9 -12.86 28.77 8.88
C ILE A 9 -11.88 27.70 8.34
N LEU A 10 -10.59 27.75 8.70
CA LEU A 10 -9.58 26.82 8.16
C LEU A 10 -9.66 25.37 8.70
N GLY A 11 -10.26 25.13 9.87
CA GLY A 11 -10.29 23.81 10.50
C GLY A 11 -11.24 22.80 9.85
N VAL A 12 -12.31 23.26 9.19
CA VAL A 12 -13.34 22.38 8.62
C VAL A 12 -12.92 21.81 7.26
N PHE A 13 -12.15 22.55 6.47
CA PHE A 13 -11.74 22.11 5.12
C PHE A 13 -10.74 20.93 5.12
N LEU A 14 -9.84 20.86 6.11
CA LEU A 14 -8.84 19.78 6.19
C LEU A 14 -9.45 18.43 6.59
N VAL A 15 -10.50 18.42 7.41
CA VAL A 15 -11.13 17.18 7.88
C VAL A 15 -11.97 16.52 6.77
N VAL A 16 -12.67 17.30 5.94
CA VAL A 16 -13.48 16.77 4.83
C VAL A 16 -12.61 16.09 3.77
N SER A 17 -11.44 16.66 3.46
CA SER A 17 -10.50 16.09 2.48
C SER A 17 -10.01 14.70 2.90
N CYS A 18 -9.68 14.54 4.19
CA CYS A 18 -9.14 13.29 4.72
C CYS A 18 -10.16 12.13 4.68
N ILE A 19 -11.44 12.41 5.00
CA ILE A 19 -12.52 11.41 4.99
C ILE A 19 -12.81 10.95 3.55
N ALA A 20 -12.87 11.90 2.61
CA ALA A 20 -13.15 11.61 1.20
C ALA A 20 -12.04 10.73 0.57
N GLN A 21 -10.78 10.94 0.96
CA GLN A 21 -9.64 10.16 0.44
C GLN A 21 -9.68 8.69 0.90
N THR A 22 -9.99 8.43 2.18
CA THR A 22 -10.12 7.07 2.69
C THR A 22 -11.29 6.32 2.04
N ALA A 23 -12.43 6.97 1.83
CA ALA A 23 -13.57 6.38 1.14
C ALA A 23 -13.24 6.00 -0.32
N LYS A 24 -12.53 6.89 -1.03
CA LYS A 24 -12.09 6.66 -2.42
C LYS A 24 -11.14 5.46 -2.52
N TYR A 25 -10.19 5.35 -1.60
CA TYR A 25 -9.27 4.20 -1.54
C TYR A 25 -10.07 2.90 -1.32
N LYS A 26 -10.91 2.86 -0.28
CA LYS A 26 -11.72 1.68 0.06
C LYS A 26 -12.59 1.21 -1.11
N ASN A 27 -13.24 2.14 -1.81
CA ASN A 27 -14.05 1.81 -2.98
C ASN A 27 -13.21 1.25 -4.13
N THR A 28 -12.03 1.84 -4.38
CA THR A 28 -11.09 1.35 -5.39
C THR A 28 -10.65 -0.07 -5.06
N LEU A 29 -10.22 -0.30 -3.82
CA LEU A 29 -9.79 -1.60 -3.34
C LEU A 29 -10.89 -2.67 -3.49
N ILE A 30 -12.10 -2.41 -2.97
CA ILE A 30 -13.24 -3.33 -3.06
C ILE A 30 -13.60 -3.62 -4.52
N SER A 31 -13.63 -2.59 -5.38
CA SER A 31 -13.94 -2.77 -6.80
C SER A 31 -12.91 -3.64 -7.52
N SER A 32 -11.63 -3.48 -7.17
CA SER A 32 -10.53 -4.29 -7.71
C SER A 32 -10.63 -5.74 -7.27
N VAL A 33 -10.92 -6.00 -5.99
CA VAL A 33 -11.12 -7.37 -5.49
C VAL A 33 -12.29 -8.04 -6.20
N LYS A 34 -13.42 -7.34 -6.36
CA LYS A 34 -14.59 -7.86 -7.10
C LYS A 34 -14.28 -8.16 -8.56
N LYS A 35 -13.45 -7.34 -9.22
CA LYS A 35 -12.97 -7.65 -10.58
C LYS A 35 -12.23 -8.99 -10.62
N LEU A 36 -11.34 -9.23 -9.67
CA LEU A 36 -10.60 -10.50 -9.60
C LEU A 36 -11.51 -11.70 -9.31
N GLU A 37 -12.57 -11.50 -8.51
CA GLU A 37 -13.61 -12.48 -8.21
C GLU A 37 -14.37 -12.88 -9.48
N MET A 38 -14.66 -11.91 -10.36
CA MET A 38 -15.26 -12.16 -11.68
C MET A 38 -14.28 -12.74 -12.71
N GLY A 39 -13.01 -12.91 -12.36
CA GLY A 39 -11.98 -13.44 -13.28
C GLY A 39 -11.30 -12.37 -14.15
N ASP A 40 -11.61 -11.09 -13.97
CA ASP A 40 -11.04 -10.00 -14.75
C ASP A 40 -9.56 -9.78 -14.43
N SER A 41 -8.86 -9.15 -15.38
CA SER A 41 -7.50 -8.65 -15.16
C SER A 41 -7.50 -7.24 -14.56
N ILE A 42 -6.47 -6.93 -13.75
CA ILE A 42 -6.23 -5.59 -13.22
C ILE A 42 -5.04 -4.95 -13.94
N ALA A 43 -5.27 -3.76 -14.50
CA ALA A 43 -4.22 -2.92 -15.07
C ALA A 43 -3.26 -2.41 -13.99
N SER A 44 -1.96 -2.30 -14.30
CA SER A 44 -0.93 -1.89 -13.34
C SER A 44 -1.23 -0.55 -12.64
N ALA A 45 -1.80 0.42 -13.38
CA ALA A 45 -2.20 1.71 -12.80
C ALA A 45 -3.30 1.59 -11.73
N LEU A 46 -4.21 0.62 -11.88
CA LEU A 46 -5.23 0.33 -10.87
C LEU A 46 -4.63 -0.47 -9.70
N LEU A 47 -3.68 -1.35 -9.99
CA LEU A 47 -2.97 -2.14 -8.98
C LEU A 47 -2.21 -1.23 -7.98
N ILE A 48 -1.47 -0.25 -8.50
CA ILE A 48 -0.76 0.76 -7.68
C ILE A 48 -1.72 1.52 -6.76
N LYS A 49 -2.95 1.79 -7.20
CA LYS A 49 -3.97 2.48 -6.38
C LYS A 49 -4.49 1.60 -5.24
N CYS A 50 -4.28 0.28 -5.31
CA CYS A 50 -4.68 -0.65 -4.26
C CYS A 50 -3.61 -0.84 -3.18
N ILE A 51 -2.33 -0.49 -3.45
CA ILE A 51 -1.26 -0.56 -2.46
C ILE A 51 -1.42 0.59 -1.46
N PRO A 52 -1.54 0.32 -0.15
CA PRO A 52 -1.63 1.32 0.92
C PRO A 52 -0.44 2.29 0.92
N LYS A 53 -0.73 3.59 1.09
CA LYS A 53 0.27 4.66 1.18
C LYS A 53 0.18 5.47 2.48
N THR A 54 -0.79 5.12 3.33
CA THR A 54 -1.06 5.72 4.66
C THR A 54 -1.61 4.67 5.61
N ASP A 55 -1.55 4.93 6.93
CA ASP A 55 -2.11 4.03 7.96
C ASP A 55 -3.60 3.74 7.74
N LYS A 56 -4.39 4.76 7.36
CA LYS A 56 -5.84 4.59 7.12
C LYS A 56 -6.14 3.69 5.93
N GLU A 57 -5.34 3.81 4.87
CA GLU A 57 -5.43 2.92 3.72
C GLU A 57 -5.01 1.50 4.11
N TYR A 58 -3.95 1.35 4.91
CA TYR A 58 -3.50 0.05 5.40
C TYR A 58 -4.55 -0.63 6.27
N MET A 59 -5.19 0.10 7.19
CA MET A 59 -6.30 -0.44 8.00
C MET A 59 -7.49 -0.88 7.13
N SER A 60 -7.79 -0.14 6.06
CA SER A 60 -8.85 -0.52 5.11
C SER A 60 -8.47 -1.79 4.34
N PHE A 61 -7.21 -1.88 3.93
CA PHE A 61 -6.64 -3.05 3.26
C PHE A 61 -6.65 -4.29 4.15
N TYR A 62 -6.04 -4.19 5.33
CA TYR A 62 -5.97 -5.26 6.31
C TYR A 62 -7.35 -5.72 6.78
N SER A 63 -8.35 -4.82 6.82
CA SER A 63 -9.73 -5.21 7.19
C SER A 63 -10.36 -6.25 6.27
N LEU A 64 -9.87 -6.42 5.04
CA LEU A 64 -10.36 -7.43 4.09
C LEU A 64 -9.91 -8.86 4.45
N THR A 65 -8.95 -9.02 5.37
CA THR A 65 -8.60 -10.34 5.94
C THR A 65 -9.72 -10.93 6.81
N TYR A 66 -10.65 -10.07 7.28
CA TYR A 66 -11.78 -10.40 8.14
C TYR A 66 -13.13 -10.29 7.37
N PRO A 67 -13.65 -11.39 6.82
CA PRO A 67 -14.82 -11.38 5.94
C PRO A 67 -16.12 -10.92 6.62
N SER A 68 -16.18 -10.91 7.95
CA SER A 68 -17.32 -10.37 8.70
C SER A 68 -17.53 -8.87 8.53
N LYS A 69 -16.50 -8.13 8.09
CA LYS A 69 -16.53 -6.65 7.97
C LYS A 69 -16.78 -6.15 6.55
N VAL A 70 -16.46 -6.95 5.53
CA VAL A 70 -16.60 -6.55 4.11
C VAL A 70 -16.99 -7.76 3.26
N LYS A 71 -18.07 -7.62 2.49
CA LYS A 71 -18.54 -8.64 1.52
C LYS A 71 -17.64 -8.67 0.27
N VAL A 72 -16.45 -9.23 0.42
CA VAL A 72 -15.56 -9.62 -0.69
C VAL A 72 -15.04 -11.02 -0.46
N ASP A 73 -14.77 -11.75 -1.54
CA ASP A 73 -14.15 -13.06 -1.46
C ASP A 73 -12.68 -12.96 -0.97
N LYS A 74 -12.36 -13.69 0.11
CA LYS A 74 -11.04 -13.68 0.75
C LYS A 74 -9.96 -14.21 -0.20
N LYS A 75 -10.28 -15.18 -1.05
CA LYS A 75 -9.34 -15.73 -2.05
C LYS A 75 -8.99 -14.68 -3.10
N SER A 76 -9.96 -13.89 -3.55
CA SER A 76 -9.75 -12.79 -4.49
C SER A 76 -8.94 -11.65 -3.90
N TYR A 77 -9.05 -11.42 -2.59
CA TYR A 77 -8.17 -10.48 -1.87
C TYR A 77 -6.72 -10.96 -1.88
N TYR A 78 -6.43 -12.23 -1.55
CA TYR A 78 -5.04 -12.72 -1.64
C TYR A 78 -4.52 -12.75 -3.07
N LYS A 79 -5.38 -13.04 -4.06
CA LYS A 79 -5.00 -12.90 -5.48
C LYS A 79 -4.57 -11.47 -5.84
N LEU A 80 -5.14 -10.45 -5.20
CA LEU A 80 -4.68 -9.06 -5.38
C LEU A 80 -3.27 -8.86 -4.81
N ILE A 81 -2.97 -9.45 -3.66
CA ILE A 81 -1.66 -9.40 -3.00
C ILE A 81 -0.62 -10.10 -3.87
N ASP A 82 -0.91 -11.32 -4.34
CA ASP A 82 -0.05 -12.07 -5.25
C ASP A 82 0.27 -11.26 -6.52
N LEU A 83 -0.71 -10.50 -7.02
CA LEU A 83 -0.50 -9.62 -8.17
C LEU A 83 0.46 -8.46 -7.85
N PHE A 84 0.50 -7.93 -6.63
CA PHE A 84 1.51 -6.93 -6.25
C PHE A 84 2.91 -7.51 -6.41
N TYR A 85 3.18 -8.64 -5.75
CA TYR A 85 4.49 -9.28 -5.77
C TYR A 85 4.87 -9.76 -7.18
N LYS A 86 3.94 -10.39 -7.90
CA LYS A 86 4.17 -10.82 -9.29
C LYS A 86 4.54 -9.65 -10.20
N ARG A 87 3.91 -8.49 -10.06
CA ARG A 87 4.24 -7.32 -10.88
C ARG A 87 5.58 -6.72 -10.49
N ALA A 88 5.90 -6.65 -9.20
CA ALA A 88 7.22 -6.22 -8.74
C ALA A 88 8.34 -7.13 -9.27
N LEU A 89 8.16 -8.45 -9.14
CA LEU A 89 9.08 -9.47 -9.67
C LEU A 89 9.27 -9.44 -11.18
N ASN A 90 8.28 -8.94 -11.91
CA ASN A 90 8.35 -8.76 -13.36
C ASN A 90 8.91 -7.37 -13.76
N GLY A 91 9.61 -6.69 -12.84
CA GLY A 91 10.29 -5.43 -13.13
C GLY A 91 9.39 -4.19 -13.11
N ASN A 92 8.17 -4.26 -12.57
CA ASN A 92 7.34 -3.06 -12.44
C ASN A 92 7.82 -2.19 -11.26
N GLU A 93 8.75 -1.28 -11.55
CA GLU A 93 9.39 -0.40 -10.55
C GLU A 93 8.40 0.41 -9.72
N SER A 94 7.28 0.85 -10.31
CA SER A 94 6.27 1.61 -9.57
C SER A 94 5.53 0.76 -8.54
N VAL A 95 5.15 -0.47 -8.91
CA VAL A 95 4.55 -1.42 -7.95
C VAL A 95 5.57 -1.80 -6.88
N TYR A 96 6.81 -2.10 -7.28
CA TYR A 96 7.89 -2.43 -6.36
C TYR A 96 8.11 -1.30 -5.35
N LYS A 97 8.23 -0.05 -5.82
CA LYS A 97 8.41 1.12 -4.95
C LYS A 97 7.30 1.23 -3.91
N PHE A 98 6.04 1.16 -4.31
CA PHE A 98 4.93 1.27 -3.36
C PHE A 98 4.84 0.06 -2.44
N LEU A 99 5.26 -1.13 -2.86
CA LEU A 99 5.40 -2.28 -1.96
C LEU A 99 6.46 -2.04 -0.89
N LEU A 100 7.64 -1.49 -1.23
CA LEU A 100 8.66 -1.14 -0.24
C LEU A 100 8.14 -0.06 0.74
N GLU A 101 7.51 0.98 0.21
CA GLU A 101 6.93 2.05 1.04
C GLU A 101 5.79 1.55 1.95
N MET A 102 5.16 0.43 1.63
CA MET A 102 4.14 -0.19 2.47
C MET A 102 4.72 -0.71 3.79
N SER A 103 6.02 -1.04 3.85
CA SER A 103 6.69 -1.55 5.05
C SER A 103 6.46 -0.67 6.27
N LYS A 104 6.37 0.66 6.11
CA LYS A 104 6.05 1.59 7.20
C LYS A 104 4.75 1.26 7.94
N PHE A 105 3.73 0.77 7.24
CA PHE A 105 2.37 0.61 7.76
C PHE A 105 2.03 -0.83 8.14
N VAL A 106 2.80 -1.79 7.63
CA VAL A 106 2.56 -3.23 7.83
C VAL A 106 2.71 -3.62 9.30
N ASP A 107 1.72 -4.29 9.87
CA ASP A 107 1.71 -4.68 11.28
C ASP A 107 0.88 -5.96 11.51
N GLY A 108 0.95 -6.51 12.72
CA GLY A 108 0.21 -7.70 13.15
C GLY A 108 0.53 -8.95 12.33
N GLU A 109 -0.45 -9.84 12.19
CA GLU A 109 -0.30 -11.13 11.47
C GLU A 109 0.08 -10.98 10.00
N PHE A 110 -0.19 -9.83 9.38
CA PHE A 110 0.18 -9.60 7.99
C PHE A 110 1.68 -9.33 7.84
N ALA A 111 2.35 -8.85 8.89
CA ALA A 111 3.75 -8.46 8.83
C ALA A 111 4.67 -9.62 8.46
N ASP A 112 4.49 -10.78 9.06
CA ASP A 112 5.33 -11.94 8.82
C ASP A 112 5.29 -12.35 7.35
N SER A 113 4.09 -12.56 6.80
CA SER A 113 3.93 -12.88 5.37
C SER A 113 4.49 -11.80 4.44
N TYR A 114 4.34 -10.51 4.82
CA TYR A 114 4.85 -9.41 4.02
C TYR A 114 6.38 -9.44 3.93
N PHE A 115 7.08 -9.66 5.05
CA PHE A 115 8.53 -9.69 5.08
C PHE A 115 9.10 -10.96 4.45
N GLU A 116 8.43 -12.12 4.58
CA GLU A 116 8.81 -13.35 3.86
C GLU A 116 8.75 -13.16 2.33
N ASP A 117 7.65 -12.56 1.85
CA ASP A 117 7.51 -12.24 0.42
C ASP A 117 8.53 -11.17 -0.01
N LEU A 118 8.84 -10.21 0.87
CA LEU A 118 9.83 -9.18 0.60
C LEU A 118 11.23 -9.77 0.41
N ASP A 119 11.66 -10.64 1.31
CA ASP A 119 12.95 -11.31 1.23
C ASP A 119 13.06 -12.11 -0.06
N SER A 120 11.96 -12.77 -0.46
CA SER A 120 11.87 -13.50 -1.73
C SER A 120 12.06 -12.60 -2.95
N ILE A 121 11.47 -11.39 -2.97
CA ILE A 121 11.66 -10.46 -4.09
C ILE A 121 13.05 -9.81 -4.11
N VAL A 122 13.66 -9.58 -2.94
CA VAL A 122 15.01 -9.04 -2.81
C VAL A 122 16.03 -10.07 -3.28
N ALA A 123 15.92 -11.32 -2.82
CA ALA A 123 16.80 -12.41 -3.21
C ALA A 123 16.79 -12.67 -4.71
N LYS A 124 15.62 -12.52 -5.36
CA LYS A 124 15.46 -12.76 -6.79
C LYS A 124 16.07 -11.66 -7.67
N ASP A 125 15.99 -10.39 -7.26
CA ASP A 125 16.57 -9.29 -8.04
C ASP A 125 17.07 -8.17 -7.11
N LYS A 126 18.29 -8.38 -6.57
CA LYS A 126 18.96 -7.42 -5.70
C LYS A 126 19.19 -6.08 -6.39
N SER A 127 19.54 -6.07 -7.68
CA SER A 127 19.79 -4.84 -8.44
C SER A 127 18.55 -3.96 -8.50
N LEU A 128 17.40 -4.57 -8.82
CA LEU A 128 16.11 -3.89 -8.82
C LEU A 128 15.74 -3.37 -7.42
N PHE A 129 15.95 -4.19 -6.38
CA PHE A 129 15.75 -3.75 -4.99
C PHE A 129 16.58 -2.49 -4.67
N CYS A 130 17.90 -2.54 -4.87
CA CYS A 130 18.79 -1.42 -4.56
C CYS A 130 18.42 -0.15 -5.34
N LYS A 131 18.09 -0.29 -6.62
CA LYS A 131 17.62 0.81 -7.46
C LYS A 131 16.34 1.42 -6.91
N VAL A 132 15.32 0.59 -6.65
CA VAL A 132 14.00 1.06 -6.22
C VAL A 132 14.06 1.65 -4.80
N TYR A 133 14.83 1.05 -3.90
CA TYR A 133 15.09 1.56 -2.56
C TYR A 133 15.62 2.99 -2.59
N SER A 134 16.61 3.25 -3.45
CA SER A 134 17.27 4.56 -3.57
C SER A 134 16.35 5.71 -4.00
N ILE A 135 15.23 5.40 -4.66
CA ILE A 135 14.25 6.38 -5.15
C ILE A 135 12.92 6.35 -4.37
N ALA A 136 12.80 5.49 -3.36
CA ALA A 136 11.64 5.41 -2.50
C ALA A 136 11.63 6.57 -1.48
N ASN A 137 10.48 6.81 -0.85
CA ASN A 137 10.46 7.77 0.26
C ASN A 137 11.23 7.19 1.46
N PRO A 138 12.34 7.83 1.92
CA PRO A 138 13.21 7.28 2.96
C PRO A 138 12.48 7.08 4.29
N GLU A 139 11.53 7.96 4.64
CA GLU A 139 10.74 7.80 5.86
C GLU A 139 9.80 6.59 5.82
N LYS A 140 9.48 6.09 4.62
CA LYS A 140 8.59 4.95 4.43
C LYS A 140 9.32 3.62 4.29
N VAL A 141 10.59 3.64 3.94
CA VAL A 141 11.40 2.42 3.77
C VAL A 141 12.40 2.20 4.90
N LYS A 142 12.43 3.07 5.92
CA LYS A 142 13.33 2.97 7.07
C LYS A 142 13.36 1.59 7.75
N ARG A 143 12.23 0.87 7.77
CA ARG A 143 12.15 -0.49 8.33
C ARG A 143 12.97 -1.53 7.55
N LEU A 144 13.43 -1.16 6.35
CA LEU A 144 14.20 -2.00 5.45
C LEU A 144 15.68 -1.57 5.39
N ASP A 145 16.12 -0.66 6.26
CA ASP A 145 17.52 -0.18 6.29
C ASP A 145 18.49 -1.36 6.44
N SER A 146 18.23 -2.32 7.34
CA SER A 146 19.10 -3.50 7.49
C SER A 146 19.15 -4.36 6.22
N VAL A 147 17.99 -4.59 5.59
CA VAL A 147 17.90 -5.34 4.33
C VAL A 147 18.69 -4.64 3.22
N TYR A 148 18.65 -3.30 3.19
CA TYR A 148 19.44 -2.49 2.26
C TYR A 148 20.94 -2.60 2.53
N GLU A 149 21.39 -2.45 3.78
CA GLU A 149 22.81 -2.60 4.13
C GLU A 149 23.34 -3.99 3.76
N GLU A 150 22.57 -5.05 3.98
CA GLU A 150 23.00 -6.43 3.70
C GLU A 150 23.05 -6.80 2.21
N ASN A 151 22.26 -6.12 1.37
CA ASN A 151 22.09 -6.52 -0.03
C ASN A 151 22.66 -5.52 -1.05
N CYS A 152 22.92 -4.28 -0.65
CA CYS A 152 23.27 -3.19 -1.55
C CYS A 152 24.59 -2.50 -1.23
N LYS A 153 25.23 -2.85 -0.11
CA LYS A 153 26.52 -2.31 0.35
C LYS A 153 27.49 -3.45 0.65
#